data_AF-A0A2E2ATS5-F1
#
_entry.id   AF-A0A2E2ATS5-F1
#
_cell.length_a   1.000
_cell.length_b   1.000
_cell.length_c   1.000
_cell.angle_alpha   90.00
_cell.angle_beta   90.00
_cell.angle_gamma   90.00
#
_symmetry.space_group_name_H-M   'P 1'
#
loop_
_entity.id
_entity.type
_entity.pdbx_description
1 polymer ?
#
loop_
_entity_poly.entity_id
_entity_poly.type
_entity_poly.pdbx_seq_one_letter_code
_entity_poly.pdbx_strand_id
1 'polypeptide(L)'
;MKVCRQVLMAIALGQAAAALAQPFHLPTPNQAIFVPGTEADYFTPTIGRTWPSGTFGCVRSEGWQMHEGIDIKCTQRDANGEPIDPVSAAADGTITYINTKAGLSNYGNYIVMQHQVD
;
A
#
# COMPACT_ATOMS: atom_id res chain seq x y z
N MET A 1 57.96 -19.19 40.60
CA MET A 1 57.54 -18.12 39.66
C MET A 1 56.52 -18.71 38.68
N LYS A 2 55.22 -18.50 38.89
CA LYS A 2 54.16 -19.01 38.01
C LYS A 2 53.65 -17.84 37.16
N VAL A 3 53.91 -17.90 35.85
CA VAL A 3 53.41 -16.90 34.89
C VAL A 3 51.93 -17.21 34.65
N CYS A 4 51.05 -16.32 35.10
CA CYS A 4 49.61 -16.41 34.86
C CYS A 4 49.33 -15.93 33.43
N ARG A 5 48.94 -16.84 32.56
CA ARG A 5 48.62 -16.58 31.15
C ARG A 5 47.24 -15.93 31.09
N GLN A 6 47.18 -14.60 30.98
CA GLN A 6 45.92 -13.89 30.80
C GLN A 6 45.36 -14.20 29.40
N VAL A 7 44.22 -14.88 29.35
CA VAL A 7 43.45 -15.11 28.13
C VAL A 7 42.59 -13.87 27.90
N LEU A 8 42.93 -13.08 26.88
CA LEU A 8 42.08 -11.99 26.39
C LEU A 8 40.89 -12.60 25.66
N MET A 9 39.71 -12.53 26.28
CA MET A 9 38.44 -12.91 25.66
C MET A 9 37.93 -11.70 24.87
N ALA A 10 38.08 -11.74 23.55
CA ALA A 10 37.52 -10.71 22.67
C ALA A 10 36.00 -10.87 22.60
N ILE A 11 35.26 -9.90 23.18
CA ILE A 11 33.81 -9.81 23.02
C ILE A 11 33.56 -9.17 21.65
N ALA A 12 33.18 -9.99 20.67
CA ALA A 12 32.65 -9.49 19.41
C ALA A 12 31.21 -8.97 19.66
N LEU A 13 31.05 -7.65 19.73
CA LEU A 13 29.73 -7.02 19.63
C LEU A 13 29.23 -7.24 18.20
N GLY A 14 28.33 -8.21 18.01
CA GLY A 14 27.59 -8.34 16.76
C GLY A 14 26.71 -7.12 16.56
N GLN A 15 26.96 -6.34 15.51
CA GLN A 15 26.02 -5.33 15.06
C GLN A 15 24.82 -6.06 14.48
N ALA A 16 23.70 -6.09 15.21
CA ALA A 16 22.41 -6.40 14.62
C ALA A 16 22.04 -5.23 13.71
N ALA A 17 22.16 -5.40 12.39
CA ALA A 17 21.54 -4.50 11.44
C ALA A 17 20.02 -4.58 11.67
N ALA A 18 19.44 -3.55 12.28
CA ALA A 18 18.00 -3.43 12.31
C ALA A 18 17.54 -3.16 10.87
N ALA A 19 16.84 -4.12 10.26
CA ALA A 19 16.14 -3.87 9.02
C ALA A 19 15.08 -2.79 9.30
N LEU A 20 15.30 -1.58 8.81
CA LEU A 20 14.30 -0.54 8.84
C LEU A 20 13.34 -0.83 7.69
N ALA A 21 12.12 -1.24 8.02
CA ALA A 21 11.06 -1.38 7.04
C ALA A 21 10.91 -0.05 6.29
N GLN A 22 10.85 -0.09 4.96
CA GLN A 22 10.53 1.09 4.17
C GLN A 22 9.14 1.60 4.59
N PRO A 23 9.01 2.88 4.98
CA PRO A 23 7.73 3.42 5.37
C PRO A 23 6.83 3.52 4.13
N PHE A 24 5.79 2.69 4.09
CA PHE A 24 4.70 2.86 3.13
C PHE A 24 3.72 3.91 3.65
N HIS A 25 3.34 4.83 2.78
CA HIS A 25 2.33 5.85 3.00
C HIS A 25 1.05 5.51 2.24
N LEU A 26 -0.09 6.02 2.70
CA LEU A 26 -1.32 5.92 1.94
C LEU A 26 -1.18 6.71 0.62
N PRO A 27 -1.62 6.15 -0.52
CA PRO A 27 -1.45 6.79 -1.83
C PRO A 27 -2.46 7.92 -2.11
N THR A 28 -3.31 8.25 -1.14
CA THR A 28 -4.32 9.32 -1.22
C THR A 28 -4.42 10.06 0.12
N PRO A 29 -5.04 11.26 0.17
CA PRO A 29 -5.27 11.97 1.43
C PRO A 29 -6.26 11.32 2.40
N ASN A 30 -7.03 10.30 1.97
CA ASN A 30 -8.03 9.69 2.84
C ASN A 30 -7.36 8.91 3.98
N GLN A 31 -7.60 9.32 5.22
CA GLN A 31 -7.05 8.70 6.43
C GLN A 31 -8.09 7.94 7.25
N ALA A 32 -9.33 7.80 6.77
CA ALA A 32 -10.42 7.18 7.52
C ALA A 32 -10.13 5.72 7.93
N ILE A 33 -9.22 5.02 7.25
CA ILE A 33 -8.81 3.66 7.65
C ILE A 33 -8.15 3.59 9.04
N PHE A 34 -7.58 4.69 9.52
CA PHE A 34 -6.92 4.73 10.83
C PHE A 34 -7.89 4.95 12.00
N VAL A 35 -9.16 5.24 11.72
CA VAL A 35 -10.19 5.43 12.73
C VAL A 35 -11.08 4.18 12.75
N PRO A 36 -11.15 3.44 13.87
CA PRO A 36 -12.00 2.25 13.95
C PRO A 36 -13.47 2.57 13.69
N GLY A 37 -14.13 1.76 12.85
CA GLY A 37 -15.55 1.93 12.53
C GLY A 37 -15.87 2.91 11.40
N THR A 38 -14.86 3.50 10.75
CA THR A 38 -15.04 4.40 9.60
C THR A 38 -14.61 3.78 8.27
N GLU A 39 -14.64 2.44 8.16
CA GLU A 39 -14.26 1.72 6.94
C GLU A 39 -15.13 2.11 5.73
N ALA A 40 -16.41 2.45 5.97
CA ALA A 40 -17.33 2.94 4.94
C ALA A 40 -16.97 4.34 4.38
N ASP A 41 -16.14 5.09 5.11
CA ASP A 41 -15.60 6.38 4.69
C ASP A 41 -14.26 6.23 3.98
N TYR A 42 -13.63 5.05 4.04
CA TYR A 42 -12.39 4.73 3.36
C TYR A 42 -12.57 3.91 2.08
N PHE A 43 -13.39 2.86 2.10
CA PHE A 43 -13.56 1.97 0.95
C PHE A 43 -14.71 2.42 0.05
N THR A 44 -14.45 2.50 -1.25
CA THR A 44 -15.51 2.67 -2.25
C THR A 44 -16.17 1.33 -2.50
N PRO A 45 -17.49 1.18 -2.25
CA PRO A 45 -18.17 -0.07 -2.54
C PRO A 45 -18.39 -0.26 -4.04
N THR A 46 -18.43 -1.52 -4.47
CA THR A 46 -19.06 -1.87 -5.74
C THR A 46 -20.52 -1.41 -5.72
N ILE A 47 -21.02 -0.87 -6.84
CA ILE A 47 -22.41 -0.42 -6.98
C ILE A 47 -23.38 -1.50 -6.48
N GLY A 48 -24.28 -1.11 -5.57
CA GLY A 48 -25.28 -1.99 -4.96
C GLY A 48 -24.77 -2.91 -3.85
N ARG A 49 -23.52 -2.75 -3.38
CA ARG A 49 -22.93 -3.51 -2.27
C ARG A 49 -22.48 -2.59 -1.13
N THR A 50 -22.12 -3.20 0.01
CA THR A 50 -21.55 -2.51 1.17
C THR A 50 -20.03 -2.33 1.03
N TRP A 51 -19.45 -1.49 1.89
CA TRP A 51 -18.01 -1.14 1.87
C TRP A 51 -17.03 -2.33 1.81
N PRO A 52 -17.30 -3.52 2.38
CA PRO A 52 -16.39 -4.66 2.26
C PRO A 52 -16.17 -5.12 0.81
N SER A 53 -17.07 -4.73 -0.12
CA SER A 53 -16.86 -5.02 -1.54
C SER A 53 -15.70 -4.28 -2.18
N GLY A 54 -15.26 -3.16 -1.59
CA GLY A 54 -14.09 -2.40 -2.04
C GLY A 54 -12.77 -2.89 -1.45
N THR A 55 -12.78 -3.92 -0.61
CA THR A 55 -11.55 -4.49 -0.03
C THR A 55 -10.94 -5.53 -0.94
N PHE A 56 -9.64 -5.76 -0.75
CA PHE A 56 -8.94 -6.89 -1.34
C PHE A 56 -9.63 -8.20 -0.98
N GLY A 57 -9.69 -9.12 -1.95
CA GLY A 57 -10.24 -10.46 -1.75
C GLY A 57 -11.76 -10.53 -1.72
N CYS A 58 -12.49 -9.44 -1.96
CA CYS A 58 -13.94 -9.53 -2.17
C CYS A 58 -14.23 -10.42 -3.39
N VAL A 59 -15.03 -11.47 -3.19
CA VAL A 59 -15.43 -12.41 -4.24
C VAL A 59 -16.83 -12.06 -4.76
N ARG A 60 -17.00 -12.13 -6.08
CA ARG A 60 -18.27 -11.89 -6.78
C ARG A 60 -18.48 -12.90 -7.91
N SER A 61 -19.62 -12.78 -8.59
CA SER A 61 -19.98 -13.62 -9.73
C SER A 61 -19.82 -15.10 -9.40
N GLU A 62 -20.47 -15.57 -8.32
CA GLU A 62 -20.43 -16.96 -7.87
C GLU A 62 -19.02 -17.56 -7.69
N GLY A 63 -18.01 -16.74 -7.35
CA GLY A 63 -16.64 -17.23 -7.14
C GLY A 63 -15.67 -16.97 -8.28
N TRP A 64 -16.16 -16.52 -9.44
CA TRP A 64 -15.33 -16.39 -10.64
C TRP A 64 -14.44 -15.15 -10.68
N GLN A 65 -14.68 -14.18 -9.80
CA GLN A 65 -13.93 -12.94 -9.76
C GLN A 65 -13.57 -12.59 -8.32
N MET A 66 -12.31 -12.24 -8.09
CA MET A 66 -11.83 -11.65 -6.85
C MET A 66 -11.36 -10.22 -7.09
N HIS A 67 -11.53 -9.36 -6.09
CA HIS A 67 -10.96 -8.03 -6.10
C HIS A 67 -9.47 -8.10 -5.79
N GLU A 68 -8.63 -7.81 -6.79
CA GLU A 68 -7.16 -7.91 -6.72
C GLU A 68 -6.51 -6.71 -6.03
N GLY A 69 -7.27 -5.65 -5.76
CA GLY A 69 -6.81 -4.42 -5.14
C GLY A 69 -7.75 -3.92 -4.04
N ILE A 70 -7.58 -2.65 -3.68
CA ILE A 70 -8.49 -1.92 -2.80
C ILE A 70 -9.01 -0.68 -3.53
N ASP A 71 -10.27 -0.36 -3.33
CA ASP A 71 -10.88 0.85 -3.88
C ASP A 71 -10.95 1.92 -2.80
N ILE A 72 -10.11 2.94 -2.89
CA ILE A 72 -10.07 4.04 -1.90
C ILE A 72 -11.06 5.12 -2.31
N LYS A 73 -11.85 5.61 -1.34
CA LYS A 73 -12.86 6.64 -1.52
C LYS A 73 -12.21 8.02 -1.56
N CYS A 74 -12.55 8.82 -2.56
CA CYS A 74 -12.08 10.19 -2.65
C CYS A 74 -12.67 11.07 -1.54
N THR A 75 -11.89 12.03 -1.07
CA THR A 75 -12.27 13.02 -0.06
C THR A 75 -12.78 14.31 -0.67
N GLN A 76 -12.35 14.64 -1.89
CA GLN A 76 -12.72 15.86 -2.60
C GLN A 76 -13.24 15.58 -4.00
N ARG A 77 -14.20 16.41 -4.43
CA ARG A 77 -14.76 16.41 -5.77
C ARG A 77 -14.85 17.83 -6.31
N ASP A 78 -14.73 17.99 -7.63
CA ASP A 78 -14.96 19.26 -8.30
C ASP A 78 -16.46 19.59 -8.46
N ALA A 79 -16.77 20.69 -9.15
CA ALA A 79 -18.15 21.12 -9.43
C ALA A 79 -18.93 20.17 -10.35
N ASN A 80 -18.24 19.32 -11.12
CA ASN A 80 -18.84 18.29 -11.96
C ASN A 80 -19.04 16.97 -11.21
N GLY A 81 -18.55 16.88 -9.97
CA GLY A 81 -18.58 15.67 -9.17
C GLY A 81 -17.41 14.72 -9.43
N GLU A 82 -16.38 15.13 -10.17
CA GLU A 82 -15.21 14.31 -10.46
C GLU A 82 -14.23 14.29 -9.27
N PRO A 83 -13.65 13.13 -8.89
CA PRO A 83 -12.62 13.05 -7.85
C PRO A 83 -11.40 13.90 -8.19
N ILE A 84 -10.91 14.69 -7.23
CA ILE A 84 -9.72 15.55 -7.41
C ILE A 84 -8.63 15.33 -6.37
N ASP A 85 -8.71 14.23 -5.62
CA ASP A 85 -7.67 13.86 -4.67
C ASP A 85 -6.33 13.64 -5.39
N PRO A 86 -5.22 14.22 -4.91
CA PRO A 86 -3.90 13.87 -5.43
C PRO A 86 -3.58 12.41 -5.13
N VAL A 87 -2.98 11.72 -6.09
CA VAL A 87 -2.45 10.37 -5.92
C VAL A 87 -0.93 10.44 -5.81
N SER A 88 -0.36 9.86 -4.76
CA SER A 88 1.08 9.80 -4.52
C SER A 88 1.59 8.36 -4.52
N ALA A 89 2.88 8.17 -4.80
CA ALA A 89 3.52 6.87 -4.63
C ALA A 89 3.46 6.46 -3.15
N ALA A 90 3.15 5.19 -2.89
CA ALA A 90 3.10 4.66 -1.52
C ALA A 90 4.50 4.53 -0.90
N ALA A 91 5.54 4.39 -1.72
CA ALA A 91 6.95 4.38 -1.31
C ALA A 91 7.82 4.81 -2.51
N ASP A 92 9.11 5.01 -2.28
CA ASP A 92 10.08 5.26 -3.35
C ASP A 92 10.10 4.08 -4.33
N GLY A 93 10.28 4.39 -5.63
CA GLY A 93 10.27 3.35 -6.66
C GLY A 93 10.47 3.90 -8.07
N THR A 94 10.51 2.98 -9.02
CA THR A 94 10.65 3.29 -10.45
C THR A 94 9.33 3.01 -11.16
N ILE A 95 8.84 3.97 -11.93
CA ILE A 95 7.70 3.73 -12.82
C ILE A 95 8.14 2.76 -13.92
N THR A 96 7.52 1.58 -13.97
CA THR A 96 7.84 0.55 -14.98
C THR A 96 6.85 0.56 -16.13
N TYR A 97 5.66 1.13 -15.93
CA TYR A 97 4.63 1.20 -16.97
C TYR A 97 3.64 2.35 -16.72
N ILE A 98 3.19 2.98 -17.81
CA ILE A 98 2.14 4.00 -17.80
C ILE A 98 1.14 3.64 -18.91
N ASN A 99 -0.13 3.50 -18.55
CA ASN A 99 -1.24 3.48 -19.50
C ASN A 99 -2.03 4.79 -19.43
N THR A 100 -1.97 5.57 -20.51
CA THR A 100 -2.78 6.77 -20.70
C THR A 100 -4.01 6.54 -21.59
N LYS A 101 -4.24 5.30 -22.04
CA LYS A 101 -5.35 4.93 -22.92
C LYS A 101 -6.29 3.98 -22.16
N ALA A 102 -7.33 4.55 -21.57
CA ALA A 102 -8.26 3.83 -20.69
C ALA A 102 -8.85 2.54 -21.30
N GLY A 103 -9.05 2.47 -22.61
CA GLY A 103 -9.62 1.30 -23.29
C GLY A 103 -8.67 0.12 -23.52
N LEU A 104 -7.38 0.21 -23.16
CA LEU A 104 -6.42 -0.87 -23.36
C LEU A 104 -6.40 -1.90 -22.22
N SER A 105 -7.10 -1.65 -21.11
CA SER A 105 -7.23 -2.58 -19.99
C SER A 105 -8.55 -2.36 -19.24
N ASN A 106 -8.85 -3.25 -18.30
CA ASN A 106 -10.00 -3.09 -17.38
C ASN A 106 -9.72 -2.09 -16.25
N TYR A 107 -8.52 -1.50 -16.19
CA TYR A 107 -8.08 -0.59 -15.12
C TYR A 107 -8.13 0.89 -15.52
N GLY A 108 -8.57 1.21 -16.73
CA GLY A 108 -8.59 2.59 -17.21
C GLY A 108 -7.18 3.17 -17.37
N ASN A 109 -6.97 4.40 -16.92
CA ASN A 109 -5.66 5.03 -16.88
C ASN A 109 -4.94 4.61 -15.59
N TYR A 110 -3.71 4.09 -15.69
CA TYR A 110 -2.99 3.59 -14.53
C TYR A 110 -1.47 3.66 -14.72
N ILE A 111 -0.76 3.60 -13.59
CA ILE A 111 0.70 3.56 -13.51
C ILE A 111 1.07 2.30 -12.72
N VAL A 112 2.13 1.62 -13.14
CA VAL A 112 2.76 0.55 -12.37
C VAL A 112 4.12 1.06 -11.90
N MET A 113 4.36 0.93 -10.59
CA MET A 113 5.62 1.28 -9.95
C MET A 113 6.24 0.05 -9.31
N GLN A 114 7.53 -0.14 -9.53
CA GLN A 114 8.33 -1.15 -8.86
C GLN A 114 9.04 -0.52 -7.67
N HIS A 115 8.80 -1.08 -6.49
CA HIS A 115 9.52 -0.76 -5.26
C HIS A 115 10.63 -1.80 -5.04
N GLN A 116 11.78 -1.37 -4.53
CA GLN A 116 12.80 -2.27 -3.99
C GLN A 116 12.66 -2.26 -2.48
N VAL A 117 12.19 -3.37 -1.92
CA VAL A 117 11.97 -3.52 -0.48
C VAL A 117 12.99 -4.55 0.03
N ASP A 118 13.71 -4.21 1.10
CA ASP A 118 14.71 -5.06 1.76
C ASP A 118 14.07 -6.04 2.77
#